data_AF-H0TRK0-F1
#
_entry.id   AF-H0TRK0-F1
#
_cell.length_a   1.000
_cell.length_b   1.000
_cell.length_c   1.000
_cell.angle_alpha   90.00
_cell.angle_beta   90.00
_cell.angle_gamma   90.00
#
_symmetry.space_group_name_H-M   'P 1'
#
loop_
_entity.id
_entity.type
_entity.pdbx_description
1 polymer ?
#
loop_
_entity_poly.entity_id
_entity_poly.type
_entity_poly.pdbx_seq_one_letter_code
_entity_poly.pdbx_strand_id
1 'polypeptide(L)'
;MMPGTASSGAGMSSGFGDSSVVAEARRYLGTNPTSRASLWCARFMNMVLERTGHHGTGSDLARSFASYGHRVSGPQVGAIAVMSRHGGGHVGVVSGIDAQGNPILISGNSGHRVREAPVSRGRVYAYVMPN
;
A
#
# COMPACT_ATOMS: atom_id res chain seq x y z
N MET A 1 -3.46 44.35 24.66
CA MET A 1 -4.76 43.88 24.15
C MET A 1 -4.48 42.94 22.98
N MET A 2 -5.00 41.71 23.01
CA MET A 2 -4.92 40.65 21.98
C MET A 2 -5.73 41.06 20.71
N PRO A 3 -5.58 40.44 19.50
CA PRO A 3 -5.60 38.99 19.17
C PRO A 3 -4.41 38.54 18.28
N GLY A 4 -3.99 37.28 18.20
CA GLY A 4 -4.74 36.03 18.30
C GLY A 4 -5.04 35.47 16.90
N THR A 5 -4.04 34.96 16.18
CA THR A 5 -4.25 34.02 15.06
C THR A 5 -3.19 32.92 15.11
N ALA A 6 -3.63 31.75 15.58
CA ALA A 6 -2.89 30.51 15.43
C ALA A 6 -2.92 30.14 13.94
N SER A 7 -1.78 30.23 13.26
CA SER A 7 -1.60 29.57 11.97
C SER A 7 -1.54 28.07 12.21
N SER A 8 -2.69 27.41 12.06
CA SER A 8 -2.81 25.97 11.88
C SER A 8 -2.09 25.58 10.59
N GLY A 9 -0.77 25.44 10.66
CA GLY A 9 0.03 24.76 9.64
C GLY A 9 -0.17 23.25 9.77
N ALA A 10 -1.38 22.77 9.46
CA ALA A 10 -1.59 21.36 9.17
C ALA A 10 -0.82 21.07 7.88
N GLY A 11 0.29 20.34 8.02
CA GLY A 11 1.18 19.99 6.93
C GLY A 11 0.40 19.48 5.73
N MET A 12 0.52 20.20 4.61
CA MET A 12 0.09 19.69 3.32
C MET A 12 1.06 18.58 2.94
N SER A 13 0.62 17.39 3.33
CA SER A 13 1.05 16.07 2.94
C SER A 13 1.76 16.05 1.58
N SER A 14 2.92 15.42 1.55
CA SER A 14 3.67 14.99 0.36
C SER A 14 2.89 14.03 -0.57
N GLY A 15 1.55 14.03 -0.54
CA GLY A 15 0.71 12.86 -0.81
C GLY A 15 -0.13 12.89 -2.09
N PHE A 16 0.18 13.69 -3.11
CA PHE A 16 -0.54 13.59 -4.39
C PHE A 16 -0.20 12.30 -5.17
N GLY A 17 1.01 11.75 -4.99
CA GLY A 17 1.45 10.51 -5.62
C GLY A 17 1.03 9.24 -4.86
N ASP A 18 1.04 9.25 -3.53
CA ASP A 18 0.83 8.03 -2.74
C ASP A 18 -0.65 7.79 -2.38
N SER A 19 -1.40 8.89 -2.21
CA SER A 19 -2.85 8.81 -1.98
C SER A 19 -3.59 8.32 -3.23
N SER A 20 -3.06 8.59 -4.42
CA SER A 20 -3.65 8.13 -5.68
C SER A 20 -3.48 6.61 -5.86
N VAL A 21 -2.34 6.04 -5.46
CA VAL A 21 -2.13 4.57 -5.39
C VAL A 21 -3.16 3.92 -4.49
N VAL A 22 -3.37 4.48 -3.30
CA VAL A 22 -4.38 3.99 -2.36
C VAL A 22 -5.79 4.11 -2.96
N ALA A 23 -6.14 5.28 -3.49
CA ALA A 23 -7.46 5.54 -4.06
C ALA A 23 -7.76 4.63 -5.26
N GLU A 24 -6.79 4.41 -6.14
CA GLU A 24 -6.94 3.53 -7.30
C GLU A 24 -7.02 2.07 -6.85
N ALA A 25 -6.20 1.63 -5.89
CA ALA A 25 -6.32 0.29 -5.32
C ALA A 25 -7.71 0.04 -4.69
N ARG A 26 -8.28 1.05 -4.02
CA ARG A 26 -9.63 0.97 -3.44
C ARG A 26 -10.72 0.75 -4.48
N ARG A 27 -10.57 1.24 -5.70
CA ARG A 27 -11.56 1.04 -6.78
C ARG A 27 -11.76 -0.42 -7.15
N TYR A 28 -10.76 -1.26 -6.88
CA TYR A 28 -10.81 -2.68 -7.18
C TYR A 28 -11.31 -3.54 -6.01
N LEU A 29 -11.64 -2.95 -4.86
CA LEU A 29 -12.11 -3.70 -3.70
C LEU A 29 -13.31 -4.59 -4.06
N GLY A 30 -13.21 -5.87 -3.69
CA GLY A 30 -14.22 -6.88 -4.02
C GLY A 30 -14.10 -7.48 -5.42
N THR A 31 -13.19 -7.00 -6.27
CA THR A 31 -13.00 -7.49 -7.65
C THR A 31 -11.71 -8.30 -7.81
N ASN A 32 -11.55 -8.98 -8.96
CA ASN A 32 -10.28 -9.56 -9.38
C ASN A 32 -9.90 -9.02 -10.77
N PRO A 33 -9.16 -7.90 -10.85
CA PRO A 33 -8.81 -7.28 -12.13
C PRO A 33 -7.77 -8.07 -12.93
N THR A 34 -7.14 -9.09 -12.33
CA THR A 34 -6.07 -9.87 -12.98
C THR A 34 -6.54 -11.18 -13.55
N SER A 35 -7.77 -11.61 -13.26
CA SER A 35 -8.34 -12.92 -13.64
C SER A 35 -7.46 -14.13 -13.29
N ARG A 36 -6.49 -13.95 -12.39
CA ARG A 36 -5.55 -14.98 -11.95
C ARG A 36 -6.06 -15.63 -10.67
N ALA A 37 -5.81 -16.95 -10.54
CA ALA A 37 -6.18 -17.72 -9.36
C ALA A 37 -5.19 -17.56 -8.19
N SER A 38 -3.89 -17.36 -8.50
CA SER A 38 -2.78 -17.31 -7.53
C SER A 38 -1.71 -16.29 -7.93
N LEU A 39 -0.90 -15.84 -6.96
CA LEU A 39 0.33 -15.02 -7.17
C LEU A 39 0.12 -13.72 -7.96
N TRP A 40 -1.02 -13.05 -7.78
CA TRP A 40 -1.33 -11.80 -8.47
C TRP A 40 -1.38 -10.57 -7.56
N CYS A 41 -1.00 -10.70 -6.29
CA CYS A 41 -0.89 -9.55 -5.38
C CYS A 41 0.11 -8.52 -5.90
N ALA A 42 1.28 -8.97 -6.37
CA ALA A 42 2.30 -8.14 -7.01
C ALA A 42 1.85 -7.59 -8.38
N ARG A 43 1.19 -8.42 -9.20
CA ARG A 43 0.59 -8.00 -10.49
C ARG A 43 -0.41 -6.86 -10.30
N PHE A 44 -1.28 -6.98 -9.31
CA PHE A 44 -2.25 -5.96 -8.94
C PHE A 44 -1.54 -4.67 -8.50
N MET A 45 -0.53 -4.77 -7.63
CA MET A 45 0.25 -3.62 -7.21
C MET A 45 0.94 -2.92 -8.40
N ASN A 46 1.54 -3.66 -9.32
CA ASN A 46 2.12 -3.09 -10.55
C ASN A 46 1.06 -2.35 -11.37
N MET A 47 -0.11 -2.96 -11.59
CA MET A 47 -1.21 -2.32 -12.33
C MET A 47 -1.68 -1.02 -11.67
N VAL A 48 -1.81 -1.00 -10.34
CA VAL A 48 -2.22 0.21 -9.60
C VAL A 48 -1.16 1.29 -9.72
N LEU A 49 0.12 0.94 -9.57
CA LEU A 49 1.23 1.88 -9.72
C LEU A 49 1.27 2.45 -11.14
N GLU A 50 1.19 1.60 -12.16
CA GLU A 50 1.18 2.03 -13.57
C GLU A 50 0.03 3.00 -13.87
N ARG A 51 -1.16 2.75 -13.31
CA ARG A 51 -2.34 3.63 -13.48
C ARG A 51 -2.20 4.97 -12.78
N THR A 52 -1.38 5.03 -11.75
CA THR A 52 -1.14 6.25 -10.97
C THR A 52 0.11 7.00 -11.43
N GLY A 53 0.73 6.52 -12.51
CA GLY A 53 1.93 7.12 -13.11
C GLY A 53 3.23 6.68 -12.47
N HIS A 54 3.20 5.69 -11.58
CA HIS A 54 4.37 5.11 -10.93
C HIS A 54 4.89 3.88 -11.68
N HIS A 55 6.19 3.67 -11.65
CA HIS A 55 6.81 2.51 -12.29
C HIS A 55 6.67 1.27 -11.38
N GLY A 56 5.93 0.24 -11.79
CA GLY A 56 5.94 -1.02 -11.03
C GLY A 56 7.33 -1.67 -10.96
N THR A 57 7.44 -2.73 -10.16
CA THR A 57 8.64 -3.61 -10.15
C THR A 57 8.78 -4.47 -11.41
N GLY A 58 7.74 -4.50 -12.25
CA GLY A 58 7.66 -5.39 -13.42
C GLY A 58 7.61 -6.88 -13.08
N SER A 59 7.59 -7.23 -11.79
CA SER A 59 7.67 -8.60 -11.29
C SER A 59 6.37 -9.03 -10.63
N ASP A 60 5.98 -10.29 -10.84
CA ASP A 60 4.86 -10.94 -10.13
C ASP A 60 5.23 -11.39 -8.70
N LEU A 61 6.43 -11.04 -8.24
CA LEU A 61 6.97 -11.40 -6.94
C LEU A 61 6.71 -10.28 -5.93
N ALA A 62 6.01 -10.62 -4.84
CA ALA A 62 5.83 -9.68 -3.72
C ALA A 62 7.17 -9.21 -3.14
N ARG A 63 8.18 -10.08 -3.15
CA ARG A 63 9.54 -9.77 -2.66
C ARG A 63 10.23 -8.67 -3.45
N SER A 64 9.91 -8.49 -4.74
CA SER A 64 10.52 -7.43 -5.56
C SER A 64 10.17 -6.04 -5.02
N PHE A 65 8.97 -5.88 -4.45
CA PHE A 65 8.56 -4.63 -3.81
C PHE A 65 9.40 -4.27 -2.58
N ALA A 66 10.03 -5.25 -1.92
CA ALA A 66 10.86 -4.98 -0.76
C ALA A 66 12.16 -4.24 -1.10
N SER A 67 12.56 -4.24 -2.38
CA SER A 67 13.73 -3.54 -2.91
C SER A 67 13.36 -2.46 -3.93
N TYR A 68 12.06 -2.20 -4.14
CA TYR A 68 11.58 -1.29 -5.17
C TYR A 68 11.83 0.18 -4.83
N GLY A 69 11.68 0.56 -3.57
CA GLY A 69 11.76 1.96 -3.15
C GLY A 69 12.36 2.12 -1.76
N HIS A 70 12.00 3.20 -1.09
CA HIS A 70 12.62 3.58 0.18
C HIS A 70 11.97 2.86 1.36
N ARG A 71 12.78 2.08 2.09
CA ARG A 71 12.30 1.42 3.32
C ARG A 71 11.98 2.46 4.39
N VAL A 72 10.79 2.35 4.95
CA VAL A 72 10.33 3.20 6.05
C VAL A 72 10.18 2.39 7.32
N SER A 73 10.44 3.02 8.47
CA SER A 73 10.42 2.37 9.78
C SER A 73 9.00 2.06 10.29
N GLY A 74 7.96 2.52 9.60
CA GLY A 74 6.58 2.35 10.04
C GLY A 74 5.55 2.31 8.92
N PRO A 75 4.32 1.90 9.26
CA PRO A 75 3.19 1.99 8.36
C PRO A 75 2.88 3.45 8.12
N GLN A 76 2.87 3.84 6.85
CA GLN A 76 2.46 5.16 6.41
C GLN A 76 1.45 4.96 5.28
N VAL A 77 0.45 5.83 5.18
CA VAL A 77 -0.50 5.77 4.05
C VAL A 77 0.27 5.95 2.74
N GLY A 78 0.02 5.06 1.79
CA GLY A 78 0.76 4.98 0.53
C GLY A 78 1.99 4.06 0.57
N ALA A 79 2.46 3.66 1.76
CA ALA A 79 3.56 2.72 1.87
C ALA A 79 3.16 1.33 1.39
N ILE A 80 4.03 0.69 0.64
CA ILE A 80 3.91 -0.69 0.21
C ILE A 80 4.39 -1.59 1.34
N ALA A 81 3.47 -2.29 1.97
CA ALA A 81 3.76 -3.25 3.00
C ALA A 81 3.98 -4.63 2.37
N VAL A 82 5.21 -5.13 2.52
CA VAL A 82 5.65 -6.41 2.01
C VAL A 82 5.67 -7.43 3.14
N MET A 83 5.00 -8.54 2.90
CA MET A 83 4.82 -9.65 3.82
C MET A 83 5.51 -10.88 3.26
N SER A 84 6.20 -11.63 4.12
CA SER A 84 6.80 -12.89 3.73
C SER A 84 5.81 -14.01 4.05
N ARG A 85 5.59 -14.90 3.08
CA ARG A 85 4.75 -16.09 3.25
C ARG A 85 5.44 -17.26 2.56
N HIS A 86 5.38 -18.43 3.20
CA HIS A 86 5.90 -19.67 2.63
C HIS A 86 5.16 -19.95 1.31
N GLY A 87 5.87 -19.89 0.17
CA GLY A 87 5.31 -20.15 -1.16
C GLY A 87 4.99 -18.94 -2.06
N GLY A 88 5.44 -17.71 -1.76
CA GLY A 88 5.34 -16.62 -2.75
C GLY A 88 5.30 -15.19 -2.22
N GLY A 89 5.25 -14.99 -0.90
CA GLY A 89 5.10 -13.66 -0.31
C GLY A 89 3.73 -13.03 -0.55
N HIS A 90 3.49 -11.88 0.09
CA HIS A 90 2.28 -11.09 -0.08
C HIS A 90 2.65 -9.61 -0.06
N VAL A 91 1.93 -8.79 -0.81
CA VAL A 91 2.18 -7.35 -0.89
C VAL A 91 0.86 -6.60 -0.95
N GLY A 92 0.82 -5.44 -0.31
CA GLY A 92 -0.31 -4.52 -0.38
C GLY A 92 0.14 -3.10 -0.10
N VAL A 93 -0.71 -2.14 -0.47
CA VAL A 93 -0.51 -0.73 -0.14
C VAL A 93 -1.24 -0.41 1.16
N VAL A 94 -0.60 0.33 2.04
CA VAL A 94 -1.20 0.83 3.28
C VAL A 94 -2.15 1.96 2.93
N SER A 95 -3.44 1.78 3.16
CA SER A 95 -4.46 2.80 2.91
C SER A 95 -4.80 3.65 4.13
N GLY A 96 -4.43 3.16 5.32
CA GLY A 96 -4.76 3.77 6.58
C GLY A 96 -4.03 3.09 7.72
N ILE A 97 -4.18 3.64 8.92
CA ILE A 97 -3.70 3.04 10.16
C ILE A 97 -4.89 3.08 11.12
N ASP A 98 -5.22 1.95 11.70
CA ASP A 98 -6.31 1.84 12.68
C ASP A 98 -5.92 2.53 14.00
N ALA A 99 -6.89 2.79 14.88
CA ALA A 99 -6.70 3.41 16.19
C ALA A 99 -5.69 2.64 17.08
N GLN A 100 -5.50 1.35 16.82
CA GLN A 100 -4.54 0.48 17.51
C GLN A 100 -3.11 0.57 16.93
N GLY A 101 -2.88 1.38 15.88
CA GLY A 101 -1.59 1.47 15.20
C GLY A 101 -1.33 0.37 14.16
N ASN A 102 -2.36 -0.41 13.82
CA ASN A 102 -2.28 -1.47 12.81
C ASN A 102 -2.46 -0.88 11.40
N PRO A 103 -1.54 -1.11 10.44
CA PRO A 103 -1.76 -0.70 9.07
C PRO A 103 -2.95 -1.42 8.47
N ILE A 104 -3.79 -0.65 7.80
CA ILE A 104 -4.85 -1.14 6.92
C ILE A 104 -4.22 -1.31 5.54
N LEU A 105 -4.12 -2.55 5.07
CA LEU A 105 -3.57 -2.84 3.75
C LEU A 105 -4.68 -3.15 2.76
N ILE A 106 -4.55 -2.59 1.56
CA ILE A 106 -5.26 -3.03 0.36
C ILE A 106 -4.34 -3.99 -0.38
N SER A 107 -4.80 -5.22 -0.57
CA SER A 107 -4.04 -6.22 -1.31
C SER A 107 -4.94 -7.08 -2.19
N GLY A 108 -4.41 -7.44 -3.36
CA GLY A 108 -4.99 -8.45 -4.23
C GLY A 108 -4.81 -9.86 -3.67
N ASN A 109 -5.61 -10.81 -4.13
CA ASN A 109 -5.53 -12.23 -3.80
C ASN A 109 -5.83 -12.61 -2.33
N SER A 110 -6.46 -11.72 -1.55
CA SER A 110 -6.99 -12.06 -0.23
C SER A 110 -8.34 -12.77 -0.38
N GLY A 111 -8.33 -14.09 -0.55
CA GLY A 111 -9.54 -14.89 -0.82
C GLY A 111 -10.07 -14.70 -2.24
N HIS A 112 -9.18 -14.74 -3.23
CA HIS A 112 -9.45 -14.59 -4.67
C HIS A 112 -10.03 -13.24 -5.11
N ARG A 113 -9.93 -12.21 -4.27
CA ARG A 113 -10.37 -10.84 -4.58
C ARG A 113 -9.48 -9.80 -3.91
N VAL A 114 -9.58 -8.55 -4.35
CA VAL A 114 -8.95 -7.41 -3.66
C VAL A 114 -9.72 -7.14 -2.37
N ARG A 115 -9.01 -7.05 -1.25
CA ARG A 115 -9.59 -6.71 0.06
C ARG A 115 -8.74 -5.69 0.77
N GLU A 116 -9.43 -4.83 1.52
CA GLU A 116 -8.85 -3.93 2.50
C GLU A 116 -9.05 -4.56 3.87
N ALA A 117 -7.97 -4.76 4.62
CA ALA A 117 -8.03 -5.26 5.98
C ALA A 117 -6.86 -4.76 6.82
N PRO A 118 -7.08 -4.49 8.12
CA PRO A 118 -5.97 -4.27 9.05
C PRO A 118 -5.11 -5.54 9.14
N VAL A 119 -3.79 -5.35 9.12
CA VAL A 119 -2.83 -6.44 9.28
C VAL A 119 -1.89 -6.08 10.41
N SER A 120 -1.57 -7.08 11.23
CA SER A 120 -0.58 -6.93 12.29
C SER A 120 0.80 -6.59 11.70
N ARG A 121 1.45 -5.58 12.28
CA ARG A 121 2.79 -5.14 11.87
C ARG A 121 3.81 -6.28 11.86
N GLY A 122 3.71 -7.23 12.79
CA GLY A 122 4.60 -8.40 12.83
C GLY A 122 4.50 -9.33 11.62
N ARG A 123 3.47 -9.19 10.77
CA ARG A 123 3.35 -9.93 9.52
C ARG A 123 4.06 -9.25 8.34
N VAL A 124 4.25 -7.94 8.46
CA VAL A 124 4.93 -7.10 7.49
C VAL A 124 6.40 -7.05 7.88
N TYR A 125 7.28 -7.53 7.01
CA TYR A 125 8.72 -7.48 7.29
C TYR A 125 9.39 -6.23 6.73
N ALA A 126 8.76 -5.57 5.75
CA ALA A 126 9.26 -4.33 5.17
C ALA A 126 8.10 -3.42 4.76
N TYR A 127 8.22 -2.13 5.07
CA TYR A 127 7.40 -1.07 4.49
C TYR A 127 8.27 -0.31 3.51
N VAL A 128 7.77 -0.08 2.29
CA VAL A 128 8.52 0.52 1.20
C VAL A 128 7.69 1.61 0.57
N MET A 129 8.18 2.84 0.53
CA MET A 129 7.55 3.93 -0.19
C MET A 129 7.90 3.85 -1.69
N PRO A 130 6.93 3.98 -2.60
CA PRO A 130 7.21 4.22 -4.01
C PRO A 130 7.93 5.57 -4.18
N ASN A 131 8.82 5.68 -5.16
CA ASN A 131 9.55 6.92 -5.49
C ASN A 131 9.07 7.47 -6.84
#